data_AF-A0ABD0J942-F1
#
_entry.id   AF-A0ABD0J942-F1
#
_cell.length_a   1.000
_cell.length_b   1.000
_cell.length_c   1.000
_cell.angle_alpha   90.00
_cell.angle_beta   90.00
_cell.angle_gamma   90.00
#
_symmetry.space_group_name_H-M   'P 1'
#
loop_
_entity.id
_entity.type
_entity.pdbx_description
1 polymer ?
#
loop_
_entity_poly.entity_id
_entity_poly.type
_entity_poly.pdbx_seq_one_letter_code
_entity_poly.pdbx_strand_id
1 'polypeptide(L)'
;MRGGKRTRPLGSLRHMISPDEKVNLPKLNVIPKGHEDEKLDGGIQGNAMTLPTPKESLRPEERRKSVPHVQKDPPKSASASSASGVSHEACEKEIKEGLAREKDLKEKIAQLQKQVENADQEEGYKKKVEDEQSSHAVTQQTLQSAQSKLESALGRLEAQEKELKEKMDLIRTDLTRQMTEMATLKDKEIADKDQKLNRLKMQMADALKGNSWERQQQLEELTKDLARIQEECDMLRSKLKSLSKTKPGHCQNCAEATARAEKLAVTVKERDTSIKDLKSLCAKFEKQLSQQDQLLKMWADSKGHKVTVPK
;
A
#
# COMPACT_ATOMS: atom_id res chain seq x y z
N MET A 1 35.47 25.17 36.40
CA MET A 1 35.42 23.68 36.38
C MET A 1 34.93 23.18 35.03
N ARG A 2 35.20 21.93 34.63
CA ARG A 2 34.77 21.37 33.33
C ARG A 2 33.48 20.55 33.49
N GLY A 3 32.37 21.02 32.90
CA GLY A 3 31.13 20.24 32.76
C GLY A 3 31.10 19.48 31.44
N GLY A 4 31.07 18.14 31.48
CA GLY A 4 31.14 17.30 30.27
C GLY A 4 29.82 17.21 29.50
N LYS A 5 29.86 17.44 28.18
CA LYS A 5 28.72 17.20 27.28
C LYS A 5 28.56 15.70 27.03
N ARG A 6 27.51 15.07 27.56
CA ARG A 6 27.16 13.67 27.23
C ARG A 6 26.45 13.61 25.86
N THR A 7 27.15 13.14 24.84
CA THR A 7 26.55 12.78 23.54
C THR A 7 25.62 11.57 23.71
N ARG A 8 24.41 11.64 23.15
CA ARG A 8 23.49 10.49 23.07
C ARG A 8 23.81 9.64 21.84
N PRO A 9 23.66 8.31 21.90
CA PRO A 9 23.79 7.46 20.71
C PRO A 9 22.64 7.70 19.73
N LEU A 10 22.96 7.74 18.44
CA LEU A 10 21.98 7.68 17.36
C LEU A 10 21.46 6.24 17.24
N GLY A 11 20.15 6.05 17.06
CA GLY A 11 19.55 4.73 16.79
C GLY A 11 18.31 4.34 17.59
N SER A 12 17.91 5.10 18.62
CA SER A 12 16.70 4.78 19.40
C SER A 12 15.41 5.26 18.69
N LEU A 13 14.92 4.47 17.72
CA LEU A 13 13.56 4.61 17.22
C LEU A 13 12.56 4.19 18.31
N ARG A 14 11.97 5.15 19.02
CA ARG A 14 10.73 4.90 19.76
C ARG A 14 9.57 4.77 18.76
N HIS A 15 9.07 3.55 18.58
CA HIS A 15 7.79 3.33 17.91
C HIS A 15 6.67 3.92 18.78
N MET A 16 6.19 5.11 18.40
CA MET A 16 4.96 5.69 18.95
C MET A 16 3.77 5.12 18.17
N ILE A 17 3.36 3.89 18.52
CA ILE A 17 2.12 3.31 17.99
C ILE A 17 0.96 4.01 18.69
N SER A 18 0.21 4.83 17.96
CA SER A 18 -1.03 5.44 18.45
C SER A 18 -2.13 4.37 18.53
N PRO A 19 -2.79 4.15 19.67
CA PRO A 19 -3.71 3.03 19.86
C PRO A 19 -5.14 3.32 19.40
N ASP A 20 -5.34 3.89 18.21
CA ASP A 20 -6.68 4.03 17.62
C ASP A 20 -6.69 4.21 16.08
N GLU A 21 -6.18 3.23 15.35
CA GLU A 21 -6.47 3.11 13.91
C GLU A 21 -6.67 1.63 13.52
N LYS A 22 -7.91 1.28 13.16
CA LYS A 22 -8.30 -0.10 12.80
C LYS A 22 -7.85 -0.42 11.38
N VAL A 23 -6.56 -0.70 11.21
CA VAL A 23 -6.00 -1.22 9.96
C VAL A 23 -6.69 -2.54 9.61
N ASN A 24 -7.60 -2.50 8.62
CA ASN A 24 -8.19 -3.68 8.01
C ASN A 24 -7.12 -4.39 7.16
N LEU A 25 -6.24 -5.13 7.84
CA LEU A 25 -5.35 -6.09 7.19
C LEU A 25 -6.22 -7.09 6.41
N PRO A 26 -5.98 -7.31 5.11
CA PRO A 26 -6.68 -8.35 4.38
C PRO A 26 -6.37 -9.70 5.04
N LYS A 27 -7.42 -10.43 5.43
CA LYS A 27 -7.26 -11.78 5.99
C LYS A 27 -6.60 -12.65 4.94
N LEU A 28 -5.34 -13.02 5.16
CA LEU A 28 -4.73 -14.13 4.43
C LEU A 28 -5.58 -15.38 4.70
N ASN A 29 -6.22 -15.90 3.66
CA ASN A 29 -7.04 -17.11 3.79
C ASN A 29 -6.14 -18.24 4.27
N VAL A 30 -6.46 -18.78 5.44
CA VAL A 30 -5.82 -19.98 5.97
C VAL A 30 -6.08 -21.11 4.98
N ILE A 31 -5.00 -21.74 4.50
CA ILE A 31 -5.07 -22.89 3.60
C ILE A 31 -5.93 -23.96 4.29
N PRO A 32 -7.02 -24.43 3.66
CA PRO A 32 -7.81 -25.51 4.23
C PRO A 32 -6.94 -26.75 4.38
N LYS A 33 -6.84 -27.31 5.59
CA LYS A 33 -6.40 -28.69 5.76
C LYS A 33 -7.50 -29.60 5.23
N GLY A 34 -7.43 -29.91 3.93
CA GLY A 34 -8.23 -30.95 3.31
C GLY A 34 -7.93 -32.29 3.98
N HIS A 35 -8.94 -32.85 4.63
CA HIS A 35 -9.00 -34.26 4.98
C HIS A 35 -10.02 -34.86 4.02
N GLU A 36 -9.54 -35.60 3.02
CA GLU A 36 -10.35 -36.42 2.10
C GLU A 36 -9.52 -37.68 1.84
N ASP A 37 -10.14 -38.85 1.97
CA ASP A 37 -9.52 -40.14 1.70
C ASP A 37 -9.76 -40.55 0.24
N GLU A 38 -8.77 -40.37 -0.64
CA GLU A 38 -8.86 -40.86 -2.02
C GLU A 38 -7.81 -41.95 -2.31
N LYS A 39 -8.29 -43.11 -2.75
CA LYS A 39 -7.47 -44.29 -3.05
C LYS A 39 -6.85 -44.16 -4.45
N LEU A 40 -5.55 -43.90 -4.51
CA LEU A 40 -4.78 -44.18 -5.73
C LEU A 40 -4.24 -45.62 -5.68
N ASP A 41 -5.03 -46.51 -6.28
CA ASP A 41 -4.59 -47.84 -6.71
C ASP A 41 -3.75 -47.73 -8.01
N GLY A 42 -2.82 -48.66 -8.20
CA GLY A 42 -1.86 -48.67 -9.29
C GLY A 42 -0.65 -47.73 -9.10
N GLY A 43 0.60 -48.16 -9.30
CA GLY A 43 1.03 -49.50 -9.67
C GLY A 43 2.39 -49.52 -10.36
N ILE A 44 3.49 -49.44 -9.60
CA ILE A 44 4.85 -49.62 -10.11
C ILE A 44 5.60 -50.62 -9.22
N GLN A 45 5.32 -51.91 -9.41
CA GLN A 45 6.18 -52.99 -8.88
C GLN A 45 7.33 -53.24 -9.86
N GLY A 46 8.54 -52.85 -9.47
CA GLY A 46 9.75 -53.01 -10.28
C GLY A 46 10.27 -54.45 -10.29
N ASN A 47 9.58 -55.36 -11.00
CA ASN A 47 10.07 -56.71 -11.27
C ASN A 47 10.95 -56.72 -12.52
N ALA A 48 12.27 -56.63 -12.33
CA ALA A 48 13.29 -56.91 -13.34
C ALA A 48 14.34 -57.87 -12.76
N MET A 49 15.01 -58.65 -13.61
CA MET A 49 16.00 -59.69 -13.26
C MET A 49 15.43 -60.97 -12.62
N THR A 50 14.60 -61.71 -13.36
CA THR A 50 14.54 -63.18 -13.26
C THR A 50 15.09 -63.81 -14.53
N LEU A 51 16.17 -64.58 -14.40
CA LEU A 51 16.76 -65.35 -15.49
C LEU A 51 15.93 -66.62 -15.76
N PRO A 52 15.77 -67.08 -17.02
CA PRO A 52 15.15 -68.36 -17.30
C PRO A 52 16.06 -69.51 -16.84
N THR A 53 15.59 -70.32 -15.89
CA THR A 53 16.18 -71.64 -15.62
C THR A 53 15.64 -72.67 -16.60
N PRO A 54 16.48 -73.60 -17.11
CA PRO A 54 15.98 -74.70 -17.92
C PRO A 54 15.14 -75.64 -17.06
N LYS A 55 13.94 -76.00 -17.53
CA LYS A 55 13.14 -77.06 -16.91
C LYS A 55 13.17 -78.33 -17.75
N GLU A 56 13.40 -79.44 -17.06
CA GLU A 56 13.31 -80.78 -17.61
C GLU A 56 11.86 -81.14 -17.99
N SER A 57 11.74 -82.13 -18.87
CA SER A 57 10.69 -83.17 -18.90
C SER A 57 9.34 -82.85 -18.24
N LEU A 58 8.29 -82.76 -19.07
CA LEU A 58 7.10 -83.60 -18.84
C LEU A 58 6.41 -83.97 -20.17
N ARG A 59 5.92 -85.20 -20.22
CA ARG A 59 5.31 -85.87 -21.39
C ARG A 59 3.79 -85.97 -21.19
N PRO A 60 3.00 -85.82 -22.27
CA PRO A 60 1.78 -86.63 -22.41
C PRO A 60 1.66 -87.35 -23.77
N GLU A 61 0.72 -88.28 -23.84
CA GLU A 61 0.27 -88.97 -25.07
C GLU A 61 -0.69 -88.06 -25.88
N GLU A 62 -1.05 -88.33 -27.15
CA GLU A 62 -1.90 -89.45 -27.60
C GLU A 62 -1.90 -89.64 -29.14
N ARG A 63 -1.84 -90.93 -29.60
CA ARG A 63 -2.68 -91.62 -30.63
C ARG A 63 -3.02 -90.91 -31.98
N ARG A 64 -3.28 -91.58 -33.12
CA ARG A 64 -3.70 -92.97 -33.50
C ARG A 64 -2.87 -93.42 -34.75
N LYS A 65 -2.89 -94.62 -35.38
CA LYS A 65 -3.71 -95.87 -35.34
C LYS A 65 -2.88 -97.11 -34.90
N SER A 66 -2.20 -97.99 -35.66
CA SER A 66 -1.99 -98.29 -37.12
C SER A 66 -1.47 -99.75 -37.29
N VAL A 67 -1.99 -100.57 -38.23
CA VAL A 67 -1.76 -102.05 -38.36
C VAL A 67 -1.94 -102.49 -39.85
N PRO A 68 -1.06 -103.32 -40.47
CA PRO A 68 -1.01 -104.81 -40.38
C PRO A 68 0.31 -105.33 -39.76
N HIS A 69 0.40 -106.43 -39.01
CA HIS A 69 -0.19 -107.79 -39.11
C HIS A 69 0.39 -108.68 -40.23
N VAL A 70 1.42 -109.46 -39.87
CA VAL A 70 1.72 -110.78 -40.44
C VAL A 70 2.21 -111.67 -39.29
N GLN A 71 1.61 -112.87 -39.13
CA GLN A 71 2.07 -113.90 -38.20
C GLN A 71 3.11 -114.82 -38.88
N LYS A 72 3.99 -115.47 -38.09
CA LYS A 72 4.25 -116.92 -38.24
C LYS A 72 5.02 -117.54 -37.08
N ASP A 73 4.41 -118.55 -36.49
CA ASP A 73 5.00 -119.49 -35.53
C ASP A 73 5.89 -120.55 -36.22
N PRO A 74 6.78 -121.24 -35.48
CA PRO A 74 7.66 -122.28 -36.02
C PRO A 74 7.00 -123.67 -36.13
N PRO A 75 7.51 -124.54 -37.02
CA PRO A 75 7.36 -125.99 -36.87
C PRO A 75 8.70 -126.76 -36.89
N LYS A 76 8.64 -128.06 -36.58
CA LYS A 76 9.80 -128.96 -36.40
C LYS A 76 10.10 -129.85 -37.63
N SER A 77 11.38 -130.24 -37.72
CA SER A 77 11.90 -131.60 -38.01
C SER A 77 11.72 -132.32 -39.35
N ALA A 78 12.78 -133.08 -39.68
CA ALA A 78 12.84 -134.36 -40.41
C ALA A 78 13.17 -134.36 -41.92
N SER A 79 14.40 -134.79 -42.21
CA SER A 79 14.84 -135.74 -43.24
C SER A 79 14.12 -135.82 -44.60
N ALA A 80 14.87 -135.53 -45.68
CA ALA A 80 15.35 -136.59 -46.59
C ALA A 80 16.45 -136.10 -47.56
N SER A 81 17.29 -137.03 -48.00
CA SER A 81 18.46 -136.83 -48.86
C SER A 81 18.12 -136.49 -50.32
N SER A 82 19.01 -135.73 -50.98
CA SER A 82 19.38 -135.97 -52.39
C SER A 82 20.74 -135.33 -52.67
N ALA A 83 21.66 -136.06 -53.30
CA ALA A 83 23.00 -135.60 -53.59
C ALA A 83 23.08 -134.98 -54.99
N SER A 84 23.78 -133.84 -55.11
CA SER A 84 24.23 -133.28 -56.38
C SER A 84 25.58 -132.62 -56.17
N GLY A 85 26.60 -133.06 -56.92
CA GLY A 85 27.98 -132.61 -56.77
C GLY A 85 28.21 -131.24 -57.40
N VAL A 86 27.92 -130.16 -56.68
CA VAL A 86 28.38 -128.80 -57.04
C VAL A 86 29.89 -128.73 -56.78
N SER A 87 30.68 -128.24 -57.74
CA SER A 87 32.12 -128.11 -57.56
C SER A 87 32.45 -127.06 -56.49
N HIS A 88 33.39 -127.41 -55.60
CA HIS A 88 33.84 -126.55 -54.49
C HIS A 88 34.28 -125.15 -54.96
N GLU A 89 34.89 -125.09 -56.14
CA GLU A 89 35.39 -123.90 -56.81
C GLU A 89 34.29 -122.91 -57.27
N ALA A 90 33.12 -123.41 -57.69
CA ALA A 90 31.98 -122.57 -58.05
C ALA A 90 31.38 -121.88 -56.80
N CYS A 91 31.20 -122.66 -55.72
CA CYS A 91 30.74 -122.17 -54.42
C CYS A 91 31.73 -121.13 -53.85
N GLU A 92 33.03 -121.40 -53.91
CA GLU A 92 34.06 -120.47 -53.43
C GLU A 92 34.08 -119.14 -54.21
N LYS A 93 33.83 -119.17 -55.53
CA LYS A 93 33.70 -117.94 -56.33
C LYS A 93 32.44 -117.16 -55.97
N GLU A 94 31.31 -117.83 -55.80
CA GLU A 94 30.04 -117.21 -55.42
C GLU A 94 30.11 -116.58 -54.02
N ILE A 95 30.82 -117.21 -53.08
CA ILE A 95 31.14 -116.64 -51.75
C ILE A 95 32.02 -115.38 -51.88
N LYS A 96 33.07 -115.40 -52.72
CA LYS A 96 33.94 -114.23 -52.94
C LYS A 96 33.19 -113.06 -53.58
N GLU A 97 32.33 -113.32 -54.57
CA GLU A 97 31.45 -112.29 -55.14
C GLU A 97 30.40 -111.80 -54.13
N GLY A 98 29.86 -112.68 -53.29
CA GLY A 98 28.97 -112.30 -52.18
C GLY A 98 29.64 -111.34 -51.20
N LEU A 99 30.87 -111.65 -50.75
CA LEU A 99 31.66 -110.81 -49.86
C LEU A 99 32.05 -109.45 -50.50
N ALA A 100 32.33 -109.43 -51.80
CA ALA A 100 32.57 -108.18 -52.52
C ALA A 100 31.31 -107.30 -52.55
N ARG A 101 30.16 -107.87 -52.92
CA ARG A 101 28.86 -107.17 -52.89
C ARG A 101 28.49 -106.72 -51.48
N GLU A 102 28.80 -107.50 -50.45
CA GLU A 102 28.59 -107.13 -49.04
C GLU A 102 29.46 -105.93 -48.62
N LYS A 103 30.72 -105.89 -49.04
CA LYS A 103 31.61 -104.74 -48.83
C LYS A 103 31.07 -103.50 -49.53
N ASP A 104 30.73 -103.60 -50.81
CA ASP A 104 30.21 -102.47 -51.60
C ASP A 104 28.89 -101.93 -51.01
N LEU A 105 28.01 -102.82 -50.52
CA LEU A 105 26.79 -102.45 -49.83
C LEU A 105 27.07 -101.76 -48.48
N LYS A 106 28.04 -102.25 -47.68
CA LYS A 106 28.46 -101.59 -46.43
C LYS A 106 29.05 -100.20 -46.68
N GLU A 107 29.89 -100.07 -47.71
CA GLU A 107 30.51 -98.81 -48.11
C GLU A 107 29.46 -97.81 -48.62
N LYS A 108 28.45 -98.28 -49.36
CA LYS A 108 27.29 -97.49 -49.80
C LYS A 108 26.34 -97.12 -48.66
N ILE A 109 26.14 -97.99 -47.67
CA ILE A 109 25.40 -97.69 -46.43
C ILE A 109 26.12 -96.58 -45.65
N ALA A 110 27.45 -96.66 -45.49
CA ALA A 110 28.23 -95.61 -44.82
C ALA A 110 28.16 -94.26 -45.56
N GLN A 111 28.18 -94.26 -46.90
CA GLN A 111 27.96 -93.05 -47.69
C GLN A 111 26.56 -92.46 -47.50
N LEU A 112 25.52 -93.30 -47.50
CA LEU A 112 24.13 -92.85 -47.28
C LEU A 112 23.91 -92.34 -45.84
N GLN A 113 24.49 -92.99 -44.84
CA GLN A 113 24.48 -92.53 -43.45
C GLN A 113 25.12 -91.13 -43.33
N LYS A 114 26.26 -90.91 -43.98
CA LYS A 114 26.91 -89.60 -44.01
C LYS A 114 26.12 -88.55 -44.79
N GLN A 115 25.36 -88.94 -45.83
CA GLN A 115 24.46 -88.02 -46.52
C GLN A 115 23.27 -87.60 -45.65
N VAL A 116 22.70 -88.52 -44.87
CA VAL A 116 21.64 -88.20 -43.89
C VAL A 116 22.20 -87.31 -42.78
N GLU A 117 23.34 -87.65 -42.19
CA GLU A 117 23.99 -86.85 -41.13
C GLU A 117 24.39 -85.43 -41.59
N ASN A 118 24.76 -85.27 -42.87
CA ASN A 118 24.94 -83.95 -43.49
C ASN A 118 23.60 -83.21 -43.66
N ALA A 119 22.53 -83.87 -44.10
CA ALA A 119 21.22 -83.26 -44.30
C ALA A 119 20.58 -82.80 -42.97
N ASP A 120 20.71 -83.61 -41.91
CA ASP A 120 20.28 -83.26 -40.55
C ASP A 120 21.03 -82.01 -40.04
N GLN A 121 22.33 -81.88 -40.39
CA GLN A 121 23.10 -80.66 -40.11
C GLN A 121 22.63 -79.46 -40.94
N GLU A 122 22.37 -79.62 -42.24
CA GLU A 122 21.85 -78.54 -43.10
C GLU A 122 20.48 -78.03 -42.64
N GLU A 123 19.55 -78.92 -42.25
CA GLU A 123 18.28 -78.51 -41.64
C GLU A 123 18.49 -77.82 -40.29
N GLY A 124 19.42 -78.33 -39.46
CA GLY A 124 19.82 -77.69 -38.20
C GLY A 124 20.46 -76.31 -38.36
N TYR A 125 21.19 -76.05 -39.46
CA TYR A 125 21.71 -74.72 -39.80
C TYR A 125 20.61 -73.81 -40.37
N LYS A 126 19.78 -74.33 -41.27
CA LYS A 126 18.63 -73.59 -41.83
C LYS A 126 17.72 -73.07 -40.72
N LYS A 127 17.37 -73.93 -39.75
CA LYS A 127 16.55 -73.52 -38.60
C LYS A 127 17.20 -72.39 -37.79
N LYS A 128 18.51 -72.47 -37.51
CA LYS A 128 19.23 -71.38 -36.80
C LYS A 128 19.19 -70.06 -37.56
N VAL A 129 19.22 -70.10 -38.90
CA VAL A 129 19.08 -68.89 -39.75
C VAL A 129 17.66 -68.34 -39.69
N GLU A 130 16.63 -69.19 -39.69
CA GLU A 130 15.22 -68.77 -39.52
C GLU A 130 14.96 -68.20 -38.12
N ASP A 131 15.47 -68.85 -37.07
CA ASP A 131 15.42 -68.38 -35.68
C ASP A 131 16.08 -66.97 -35.56
N GLU A 132 17.30 -66.80 -36.09
CA GLU A 132 18.04 -65.52 -36.05
C GLU A 132 17.36 -64.42 -36.89
N GLN A 133 16.80 -64.75 -38.06
CA GLN A 133 16.02 -63.81 -38.86
C GLN A 133 14.77 -63.32 -38.11
N SER A 134 14.09 -64.20 -37.38
CA SER A 134 12.94 -63.84 -36.55
C SER A 134 13.34 -62.93 -35.38
N SER A 135 14.47 -63.24 -34.72
CA SER A 135 15.07 -62.43 -33.65
C SER A 135 15.45 -61.02 -34.13
N HIS A 136 16.07 -60.93 -35.31
CA HIS A 136 16.41 -59.66 -35.94
C HIS A 136 15.17 -58.83 -36.29
N ALA A 137 14.11 -59.45 -36.83
CA ALA A 137 12.86 -58.76 -37.16
C ALA A 137 12.18 -58.17 -35.90
N VAL A 138 12.10 -58.93 -34.81
CA VAL A 138 11.57 -58.45 -33.52
C VAL A 138 12.43 -57.32 -32.95
N THR A 139 13.76 -57.44 -33.06
CA THR A 139 14.70 -56.40 -32.61
C THR A 139 14.53 -55.11 -33.40
N GLN A 140 14.40 -55.19 -34.73
CA GLN A 140 14.18 -54.05 -35.62
C GLN A 140 12.84 -53.35 -35.34
N GLN A 141 11.75 -54.11 -35.14
CA GLN A 141 10.45 -53.56 -34.77
C GLN A 141 10.50 -52.87 -33.39
N THR A 142 11.21 -53.46 -32.43
CA THR A 142 11.39 -52.91 -31.08
C THR A 142 12.19 -51.60 -31.12
N LEU A 143 13.27 -51.55 -31.91
CA LEU A 143 14.07 -50.35 -32.13
C LEU A 143 13.24 -49.22 -32.78
N GLN A 144 12.46 -49.52 -33.81
CA GLN A 144 11.58 -48.55 -34.47
C GLN A 144 10.49 -48.01 -33.51
N SER A 145 9.93 -48.89 -32.66
CA SER A 145 8.99 -48.47 -31.61
C SER A 145 9.65 -47.56 -30.57
N ALA A 146 10.90 -47.84 -30.18
CA ALA A 146 11.66 -47.02 -29.25
C ALA A 146 12.02 -45.64 -29.86
N GLN A 147 12.42 -45.61 -31.14
CA GLN A 147 12.71 -44.37 -31.88
C GLN A 147 11.47 -43.46 -31.96
N SER A 148 10.31 -43.99 -32.36
CA SER A 148 9.06 -43.22 -32.42
C SER A 148 8.60 -42.70 -31.05
N LYS A 149 8.78 -43.50 -29.98
CA LYS A 149 8.53 -43.06 -28.59
C LYS A 149 9.48 -41.95 -28.14
N LEU A 150 10.76 -42.01 -28.54
CA LEU A 150 11.75 -40.98 -28.24
C LEU A 150 11.44 -39.66 -28.95
N GLU A 151 11.13 -39.72 -30.25
CA GLU A 151 10.70 -38.56 -31.06
C GLU A 151 9.44 -37.90 -30.48
N SER A 152 8.44 -38.71 -30.10
CA SER A 152 7.23 -38.23 -29.41
C SER A 152 7.48 -37.69 -27.99
N ALA A 153 8.56 -38.12 -27.32
CA ALA A 153 8.98 -37.54 -26.05
C ALA A 153 9.69 -36.18 -26.25
N LEU A 154 10.58 -36.09 -27.23
CA LEU A 154 11.31 -34.86 -27.57
C LEU A 154 10.34 -33.74 -27.98
N GLY A 155 9.42 -34.00 -28.93
CA GLY A 155 8.44 -32.99 -29.36
C GLY A 155 7.50 -32.51 -28.23
N ARG A 156 7.25 -33.34 -27.21
CA ARG A 156 6.51 -32.91 -26.00
C ARG A 156 7.37 -32.06 -25.06
N LEU A 157 8.65 -32.37 -24.92
CA LEU A 157 9.59 -31.55 -24.13
C LEU A 157 9.81 -30.18 -24.76
N GLU A 158 9.98 -30.10 -26.08
CA GLU A 158 10.10 -28.84 -26.82
C GLU A 158 8.84 -27.97 -26.69
N ALA A 159 7.65 -28.57 -26.77
CA ALA A 159 6.39 -27.88 -26.53
C ALA A 159 6.27 -27.34 -25.09
N GLN A 160 6.68 -28.13 -24.09
CA GLN A 160 6.69 -27.69 -22.69
C GLN A 160 7.74 -26.61 -22.41
N GLU A 161 8.93 -26.68 -23.00
CA GLU A 161 9.95 -25.63 -22.87
C GLU A 161 9.43 -24.31 -23.44
N LYS A 162 8.81 -24.35 -24.63
CA LYS A 162 8.18 -23.18 -25.25
C LYS A 162 7.08 -22.60 -24.37
N GLU A 163 6.15 -23.43 -23.88
CA GLU A 163 5.04 -22.98 -23.01
C GLU A 163 5.56 -22.36 -21.70
N LEU A 164 6.59 -22.95 -21.07
CA LEU A 164 7.21 -22.42 -19.86
C LEU A 164 7.95 -21.09 -20.11
N LYS A 165 8.58 -20.95 -21.27
CA LYS A 165 9.25 -19.72 -21.70
C LYS A 165 8.25 -18.59 -21.93
N GLU A 166 7.16 -18.86 -22.66
CA GLU A 166 6.07 -17.92 -22.88
C GLU A 166 5.43 -17.49 -21.54
N LYS A 167 5.19 -18.42 -20.61
CA LYS A 167 4.74 -18.12 -19.23
C LYS A 167 5.73 -17.25 -18.46
N MET A 168 7.04 -17.52 -18.54
CA MET A 168 8.04 -16.67 -17.88
C MET A 168 8.07 -15.24 -18.45
N ASP A 169 7.96 -15.08 -19.76
CA ASP A 169 7.99 -13.76 -20.39
C ASP A 169 6.69 -12.97 -20.15
N LEU A 170 5.54 -13.63 -20.03
CA LEU A 170 4.29 -13.04 -19.50
C LEU A 170 4.45 -12.57 -18.05
N ILE A 171 5.04 -13.39 -17.16
CA ILE A 171 5.26 -13.01 -15.76
C ILE A 171 6.26 -11.84 -15.65
N ARG A 172 7.32 -11.83 -16.46
CA ARG A 172 8.31 -10.73 -16.52
C ARG A 172 7.67 -9.42 -16.99
N THR A 173 6.86 -9.47 -18.04
CA THR A 173 6.20 -8.28 -18.59
C THR A 173 5.15 -7.72 -17.63
N ASP A 174 4.35 -8.56 -16.99
CA ASP A 174 3.38 -8.09 -15.99
C ASP A 174 4.04 -7.54 -14.72
N LEU A 175 5.09 -8.19 -14.20
CA LEU A 175 5.85 -7.65 -13.07
C LEU A 175 6.48 -6.30 -13.40
N THR A 176 7.01 -6.15 -14.62
CA THR A 176 7.56 -4.86 -15.10
C THR A 176 6.46 -3.80 -15.18
N ARG A 177 5.28 -4.14 -15.73
CA ARG A 177 4.10 -3.27 -15.79
C ARG A 177 3.69 -2.81 -14.39
N GLN A 178 3.47 -3.74 -13.45
CA GLN A 178 3.12 -3.43 -12.06
C GLN A 178 4.15 -2.50 -11.39
N MET A 179 5.44 -2.73 -11.60
CA MET A 179 6.50 -1.87 -11.07
C MET A 179 6.46 -0.45 -11.66
N THR A 180 6.18 -0.29 -12.97
CA THR A 180 6.02 1.04 -13.58
C THR A 180 4.75 1.75 -13.13
N GLU A 181 3.64 1.05 -12.98
CA GLU A 181 2.38 1.60 -12.45
C GLU A 181 2.58 2.07 -10.99
N MET A 182 3.20 1.25 -10.15
CA MET A 182 3.53 1.60 -8.77
C MET A 182 4.54 2.75 -8.63
N ALA A 183 5.38 3.00 -9.64
CA ALA A 183 6.23 4.19 -9.70
C ALA A 183 5.39 5.44 -10.03
N THR A 184 4.66 5.42 -11.15
CA THR A 184 3.84 6.57 -11.58
C THR A 184 2.78 6.99 -10.55
N LEU A 185 2.20 6.04 -9.81
CA LEU A 185 1.27 6.33 -8.72
C LEU A 185 1.95 7.06 -7.55
N LYS A 186 3.19 6.69 -7.19
CA LYS A 186 3.95 7.37 -6.13
C LYS A 186 4.38 8.78 -6.57
N ASP A 187 4.87 8.93 -7.79
CA ASP A 187 5.28 10.23 -8.32
C ASP A 187 4.10 11.20 -8.38
N LYS A 188 2.92 10.70 -8.77
CA LYS A 188 1.67 11.46 -8.71
C LYS A 188 1.26 11.81 -7.28
N GLU A 189 1.35 10.88 -6.33
CA GLU A 189 1.01 11.15 -4.92
C GLU A 189 1.96 12.20 -4.30
N ILE A 190 3.24 12.18 -4.66
CA ILE A 190 4.24 13.19 -4.28
C ILE A 190 3.86 14.56 -4.88
N ALA A 191 3.57 14.62 -6.18
CA ALA A 191 3.16 15.86 -6.83
C ALA A 191 1.86 16.46 -6.23
N ASP A 192 0.87 15.62 -5.91
CA ASP A 192 -0.36 16.03 -5.23
C ASP A 192 -0.10 16.55 -3.79
N LYS A 193 0.86 15.95 -3.07
CA LYS A 193 1.30 16.41 -1.73
C LYS A 193 2.03 17.73 -1.81
N ASP A 194 2.99 17.88 -2.72
CA ASP A 194 3.74 19.12 -2.92
C ASP A 194 2.84 20.27 -3.38
N GLN A 195 1.85 20.00 -4.24
CA GLN A 195 0.87 21.01 -4.64
C GLN A 195 0.02 21.48 -3.44
N LYS A 196 -0.46 20.55 -2.59
CA LYS A 196 -1.20 20.90 -1.35
C LYS A 196 -0.32 21.69 -0.38
N LEU A 197 0.93 21.26 -0.19
CA LEU A 197 1.90 21.90 0.70
C LEU A 197 2.28 23.31 0.22
N ASN A 198 2.39 23.53 -1.09
CA ASN A 198 2.63 24.86 -1.65
C ASN A 198 1.39 25.78 -1.56
N ARG A 199 0.17 25.26 -1.71
CA ARG A 199 -1.06 26.03 -1.43
C ARG A 199 -1.10 26.49 0.04
N LEU A 200 -0.79 25.59 0.99
CA LEU A 200 -0.72 25.92 2.42
C LEU A 200 0.36 26.97 2.72
N LYS A 201 1.58 26.84 2.16
CA LYS A 201 2.63 27.86 2.28
C LYS A 201 2.15 29.23 1.79
N MET A 202 1.45 29.28 0.65
CA MET A 202 0.95 30.54 0.08
C MET A 202 -0.12 31.16 0.99
N GLN A 203 -1.11 30.38 1.44
CA GLN A 203 -2.12 30.83 2.41
C GLN A 203 -1.51 31.33 3.72
N MET A 204 -0.46 30.68 4.23
CA MET A 204 0.27 31.15 5.41
C MET A 204 1.03 32.46 5.15
N ALA A 205 1.67 32.60 3.99
CA ALA A 205 2.35 33.84 3.61
C ALA A 205 1.38 35.01 3.45
N ASP A 206 0.23 34.80 2.81
CA ASP A 206 -0.82 35.80 2.63
C ASP A 206 -1.44 36.20 3.98
N ALA A 207 -1.75 35.23 4.86
CA ALA A 207 -2.28 35.50 6.19
C ALA A 207 -1.28 36.29 7.06
N LEU A 208 0.01 35.94 7.04
CA LEU A 208 1.04 36.67 7.78
C LEU A 208 1.26 38.08 7.21
N LYS A 209 1.26 38.24 5.88
CA LYS A 209 1.42 39.53 5.19
C LYS A 209 0.24 40.46 5.48
N GLY A 210 -1.00 39.96 5.41
CA GLY A 210 -2.21 40.71 5.74
C GLY A 210 -2.18 41.23 7.17
N ASN A 211 -2.03 40.34 8.15
CA ASN A 211 -1.93 40.71 9.57
C ASN A 211 -0.77 41.70 9.85
N SER A 212 0.37 41.54 9.18
CA SER A 212 1.51 42.45 9.35
C SER A 212 1.25 43.83 8.76
N TRP A 213 0.53 43.94 7.65
CA TRP A 213 0.22 45.22 7.00
C TRP A 213 -0.90 45.96 7.74
N GLU A 214 -1.97 45.27 8.11
CA GLU A 214 -3.08 45.84 8.89
C GLU A 214 -2.60 46.35 10.26
N ARG A 215 -1.77 45.56 10.96
CA ARG A 215 -1.16 45.99 12.22
C ARG A 215 -0.24 47.21 12.06
N GLN A 216 0.49 47.30 10.94
CA GLN A 216 1.33 48.46 10.65
C GLN A 216 0.47 49.71 10.40
N GLN A 217 -0.63 49.60 9.65
CA GLN A 217 -1.59 50.70 9.47
C GLN A 217 -2.19 51.16 10.81
N GLN A 218 -2.65 50.23 11.66
CA GLN A 218 -3.19 50.53 12.99
C GLN A 218 -2.17 51.27 13.87
N LEU A 219 -0.88 50.88 13.83
CA LEU A 219 0.18 51.57 14.56
C LEU A 219 0.41 52.99 14.03
N GLU A 220 0.35 53.21 12.71
CA GLU A 220 0.48 54.53 12.11
C GLU A 220 -0.72 55.45 12.42
N GLU A 221 -1.94 54.91 12.45
CA GLU A 221 -3.14 55.64 12.85
C GLU A 221 -3.09 56.05 14.33
N LEU A 222 -2.78 55.10 15.23
CA LEU A 222 -2.58 55.39 16.65
C LEU A 222 -1.44 56.40 16.89
N THR A 223 -0.37 56.37 16.08
CA THR A 223 0.73 57.35 16.16
C THR A 223 0.28 58.74 15.73
N LYS A 224 -0.54 58.86 14.68
CA LYS A 224 -1.12 60.14 14.21
C LYS A 224 -2.10 60.72 15.24
N ASP A 225 -2.91 59.88 15.88
CA ASP A 225 -3.85 60.30 16.91
C ASP A 225 -3.14 60.70 18.22
N LEU A 226 -2.10 59.98 18.63
CA LEU A 226 -1.24 60.39 19.75
C LEU A 226 -0.57 61.74 19.49
N ALA A 227 -0.08 61.99 18.27
CA ALA A 227 0.48 63.29 17.90
C ALA A 227 -0.57 64.42 17.98
N ARG A 228 -1.80 64.20 17.46
CA ARG A 228 -2.90 65.17 17.57
C ARG A 228 -3.26 65.48 19.02
N ILE A 229 -3.40 64.44 19.86
CA ILE A 229 -3.70 64.60 21.30
C ILE A 229 -2.56 65.33 22.02
N GLN A 230 -1.30 65.08 21.65
CA GLN A 230 -0.14 65.81 22.18
C GLN A 230 -0.20 67.30 21.81
N GLU A 231 -0.49 67.65 20.55
CA GLU A 231 -0.69 69.03 20.08
C GLU A 231 -1.85 69.74 20.77
N GLU A 232 -2.99 69.06 20.94
CA GLU A 232 -4.15 69.56 21.69
C GLU A 232 -3.78 69.81 23.16
N CYS A 233 -3.05 68.88 23.79
CA CYS A 233 -2.54 69.03 25.14
C CYS A 233 -1.56 70.22 25.26
N ASP A 234 -0.65 70.42 24.30
CA ASP A 234 0.26 71.57 24.33
C ASP A 234 -0.41 72.91 23.99
N MET A 235 -1.46 72.89 23.17
CA MET A 235 -2.34 74.05 22.96
C MET A 235 -3.10 74.39 24.25
N LEU A 236 -3.64 73.41 24.97
CA LEU A 236 -4.33 73.60 26.26
C LEU A 236 -3.35 74.05 27.35
N ARG A 237 -2.16 73.45 27.45
CA ARG A 237 -1.07 73.91 28.34
C ARG A 237 -0.67 75.35 28.04
N SER A 238 -0.62 75.75 26.77
CA SER A 238 -0.28 77.11 26.35
C SER A 238 -1.41 78.11 26.65
N LYS A 239 -2.67 77.75 26.39
CA LYS A 239 -3.87 78.52 26.78
C LYS A 239 -3.89 78.73 28.30
N LEU A 240 -3.68 77.68 29.10
CA LEU A 240 -3.61 77.77 30.56
C LEU A 240 -2.47 78.67 31.04
N LYS A 241 -1.27 78.57 30.44
CA LYS A 241 -0.13 79.47 30.70
C LYS A 241 -0.38 80.92 30.29
N SER A 242 -1.30 81.19 29.35
CA SER A 242 -1.70 82.55 29.00
C SER A 242 -2.70 83.11 30.01
N LEU A 243 -3.68 82.29 30.43
CA LEU A 243 -4.71 82.63 31.41
C LEU A 243 -4.14 82.79 32.84
N SER A 244 -3.03 82.12 33.18
CA SER A 244 -2.33 82.33 34.45
C SER A 244 -1.36 83.52 34.44
N LYS A 245 -0.98 84.04 33.26
CA LYS A 245 -0.21 85.29 33.14
C LYS A 245 -1.09 86.53 33.30
N THR A 246 -2.37 86.46 32.93
CA THR A 246 -3.38 87.40 33.44
C THR A 246 -3.51 87.22 34.95
N LYS A 247 -2.96 88.17 35.73
CA LYS A 247 -2.86 88.08 37.19
C LYS A 247 -4.21 87.72 37.83
N PRO A 248 -4.28 86.72 38.74
CA PRO A 248 -5.47 86.50 39.54
C PRO A 248 -5.75 87.78 40.35
N GLY A 249 -6.92 88.38 40.12
CA GLY A 249 -7.33 89.65 40.75
C GLY A 249 -7.27 90.90 39.86
N HIS A 250 -6.78 90.84 38.61
CA HIS A 250 -6.81 92.00 37.69
C HIS A 250 -7.65 91.75 36.43
N CYS A 251 -8.92 91.40 36.63
CA CYS A 251 -9.93 91.45 35.57
C CYS A 251 -10.34 92.90 35.33
N GLN A 252 -10.21 93.39 34.09
CA GLN A 252 -10.55 94.79 33.75
C GLN A 252 -12.02 95.12 34.03
N ASN A 253 -12.96 94.20 33.73
CA ASN A 253 -14.37 94.38 34.08
C ASN A 253 -14.60 94.49 35.59
N CYS A 254 -13.80 93.81 36.43
CA CYS A 254 -13.87 93.97 37.88
C CYS A 254 -13.31 95.32 38.34
N ALA A 255 -12.19 95.78 37.76
CA ALA A 255 -11.64 97.09 38.05
C ALA A 255 -12.62 98.22 37.66
N GLU A 256 -13.26 98.12 36.49
CA GLU A 256 -14.31 99.05 36.07
C GLU A 256 -15.56 98.97 36.96
N ALA A 257 -15.99 97.77 37.37
CA ALA A 257 -17.13 97.60 38.27
C ALA A 257 -16.86 98.25 39.64
N THR A 258 -15.67 98.06 40.21
CA THR A 258 -15.25 98.74 41.45
C THR A 258 -15.24 100.25 41.28
N ALA A 259 -14.62 100.79 40.22
CA ALA A 259 -14.58 102.23 39.97
C ALA A 259 -15.98 102.86 39.74
N ARG A 260 -16.93 102.10 39.17
CA ARG A 260 -18.35 102.50 39.07
C ARG A 260 -19.05 102.47 40.44
N ALA A 261 -18.79 101.46 41.26
CA ALA A 261 -19.33 101.34 42.62
C ALA A 261 -18.82 102.47 43.54
N GLU A 262 -17.54 102.84 43.45
CA GLU A 262 -16.95 103.97 44.18
C GLU A 262 -17.61 105.31 43.80
N LYS A 263 -17.81 105.57 42.51
CA LYS A 263 -18.53 106.78 42.03
C LYS A 263 -19.97 106.82 42.53
N LEU A 264 -20.68 105.68 42.53
CA LEU A 264 -22.02 105.59 43.11
C LEU A 264 -22.00 105.84 44.63
N ALA A 265 -21.01 105.30 45.36
CA ALA A 265 -20.88 105.51 46.80
C ALA A 265 -20.57 106.98 47.18
N VAL A 266 -19.83 107.72 46.34
CA VAL A 266 -19.68 109.18 46.47
C VAL A 266 -21.01 109.88 46.21
N THR A 267 -21.68 109.55 45.10
CA THR A 267 -22.98 110.13 44.71
C THR A 267 -24.04 109.95 45.80
N VAL A 268 -24.09 108.78 46.46
CA VAL A 268 -25.01 108.53 47.58
C VAL A 268 -24.71 109.45 48.77
N LYS A 269 -23.43 109.65 49.15
CA LYS A 269 -23.06 110.55 50.25
C LYS A 269 -23.43 112.01 49.98
N GLU A 270 -23.33 112.47 48.73
CA GLU A 270 -23.80 113.80 48.31
C GLU A 270 -25.32 113.94 48.47
N ARG A 271 -26.08 112.89 48.11
CA ARG A 271 -27.54 112.86 48.27
C ARG A 271 -27.95 112.77 49.73
N ASP A 272 -27.27 111.98 50.57
CA ASP A 272 -27.49 111.95 52.02
C ASP A 272 -27.24 113.31 52.67
N THR A 273 -26.24 114.06 52.20
CA THR A 273 -25.96 115.42 52.65
C THR A 273 -27.09 116.36 52.22
N SER A 274 -27.48 116.33 50.95
CA SER A 274 -28.62 117.09 50.41
C SER A 274 -29.93 116.81 51.17
N ILE A 275 -30.16 115.56 51.57
CA ILE A 275 -31.34 115.13 52.36
C ILE A 275 -31.28 115.69 53.79
N LYS A 276 -30.09 115.76 54.41
CA LYS A 276 -29.91 116.41 55.73
C LYS A 276 -30.17 117.91 55.64
N ASP A 277 -29.66 118.57 54.61
CA ASP A 277 -29.85 120.01 54.41
C ASP A 277 -31.32 120.35 54.17
N LEU A 278 -32.01 119.59 53.31
CA LEU A 278 -33.46 119.70 53.09
C LEU A 278 -34.26 119.44 54.36
N LYS A 279 -33.92 118.40 55.16
CA LYS A 279 -34.56 118.18 56.47
C LYS A 279 -34.35 119.35 57.43
N SER A 280 -33.15 119.97 57.43
CA SER A 280 -32.88 121.18 58.21
C SER A 280 -33.71 122.39 57.75
N LEU A 281 -34.05 122.45 56.46
CA LEU A 281 -34.86 123.51 55.87
C LEU A 281 -36.36 123.30 56.18
N CYS A 282 -36.86 122.07 56.08
CA CYS A 282 -38.22 121.73 56.53
C CYS A 282 -38.42 122.08 58.01
N ALA A 283 -37.50 121.68 58.90
CA ALA A 283 -37.57 122.01 60.32
C ALA A 283 -37.52 123.53 60.61
N LYS A 284 -36.89 124.34 59.73
CA LYS A 284 -36.94 125.81 59.82
C LYS A 284 -38.31 126.34 59.38
N PHE A 285 -38.89 125.82 58.29
CA PHE A 285 -40.23 126.20 57.84
C PHE A 285 -41.33 125.77 58.82
N GLU A 286 -41.28 124.54 59.38
CA GLU A 286 -42.16 124.06 60.44
C GLU A 286 -42.15 125.00 61.65
N LYS A 287 -40.96 125.46 62.07
CA LYS A 287 -40.81 126.44 63.15
C LYS A 287 -41.36 127.82 62.78
N GLN A 288 -41.16 128.29 61.54
CA GLN A 288 -41.71 129.55 61.07
C GLN A 288 -43.24 129.54 60.99
N LEU A 289 -43.83 128.44 60.50
CA LEU A 289 -45.29 128.22 60.51
C LEU A 289 -45.83 128.19 61.94
N SER A 290 -45.19 127.43 62.84
CA SER A 290 -45.56 127.39 64.27
C SER A 290 -45.50 128.78 64.94
N GLN A 291 -44.55 129.64 64.53
CA GLN A 291 -44.46 131.03 65.00
C GLN A 291 -45.55 131.92 64.37
N GLN A 292 -45.88 131.71 63.10
CA GLN A 292 -46.99 132.39 62.42
C GLN A 292 -48.34 132.05 63.06
N ASP A 293 -48.59 130.79 63.40
CA ASP A 293 -49.80 130.35 64.11
C ASP A 293 -49.92 130.98 65.50
N GLN A 294 -48.79 131.08 66.23
CA GLN A 294 -48.75 131.79 67.52
C GLN A 294 -49.03 133.29 67.37
N LEU A 295 -48.49 133.95 66.34
CA LEU A 295 -48.75 135.36 66.05
C LEU A 295 -50.21 135.60 65.63
N LEU A 296 -50.77 134.74 64.78
CA LEU A 296 -52.18 134.78 64.37
C LEU A 296 -53.11 134.57 65.57
N LYS A 297 -52.78 133.65 66.48
CA LYS A 297 -53.53 133.44 67.71
C LYS A 297 -53.50 134.66 68.62
N MET A 298 -52.32 135.22 68.92
CA MET A 298 -52.22 136.45 69.73
C MET A 298 -52.94 137.64 69.09
N TRP A 299 -52.89 137.76 67.76
CA TRP A 299 -53.63 138.78 67.02
C TRP A 299 -55.15 138.60 67.18
N ALA A 300 -55.66 137.38 67.03
CA ALA A 300 -57.08 137.07 67.18
C ALA A 300 -57.58 137.27 68.61
N ASP A 301 -56.79 136.86 69.62
CA ASP A 301 -57.04 137.13 71.03
C ASP A 301 -57.11 138.66 71.28
N SER A 302 -56.20 139.45 70.68
CA SER A 302 -56.22 140.94 70.77
C SER A 302 -57.41 141.60 70.05
N LYS A 303 -58.12 140.86 69.19
CA LYS A 303 -59.31 141.31 68.45
C LYS A 303 -60.62 140.75 69.00
N GLY A 304 -60.58 139.99 70.10
CA GLY A 304 -61.77 139.39 70.70
C GLY A 304 -62.39 138.28 69.85
N HIS A 305 -61.59 137.56 69.05
CA HIS A 305 -62.04 136.41 68.25
C HIS A 305 -61.29 135.16 68.69
N LYS A 306 -62.01 134.19 69.27
CA LYS A 306 -61.44 132.91 69.71
C LYS A 306 -61.09 132.02 68.51
N VAL A 307 -59.84 132.03 68.08
CA VAL A 307 -59.33 131.07 67.08
C VAL A 307 -59.07 129.72 67.76
N THR A 308 -59.97 128.77 67.50
CA THR A 308 -59.75 127.35 67.81
C THR A 308 -58.82 126.75 66.77
N VAL A 309 -57.55 126.55 67.14
CA VAL A 309 -56.59 125.77 66.33
C VAL A 309 -57.07 124.31 66.28
N PRO A 310 -57.16 123.67 65.09
CA PRO A 310 -57.41 122.23 64.99
C PRO A 310 -56.34 121.38 65.70
N LYS A 311 -56.69 120.14 66.03
CA LYS A 311 -55.73 119.09 66.42
C LYS A 311 -55.26 118.32 65.20
#